data_AF-A0A1X0UNT7-F1
#
_entry.id   AF-A0A1X0UNT7-F1
#
_cell.length_a   1.000
_cell.length_b   1.000
_cell.length_c   1.000
_cell.angle_alpha   90.00
_cell.angle_beta   90.00
_cell.angle_gamma   90.00
#
_symmetry.space_group_name_H-M   'P 1'
#
loop_
_entity.id
_entity.type
_entity.pdbx_description
1 polymer ?
#
loop_
_entity_poly.entity_id
_entity_poly.type
_entity_poly.pdbx_seq_one_letter_code
_entity_poly.pdbx_strand_id
1 'polypeptide(L)'
;MSTPFRVELDDLDDLIARINGLAGFIRDELDELDRRAAALIGPGWEGPAAHAYADSHNQWSYAASAFVEHVHRMEALTRKAHDGYLSATDMNTHMLRTQP
;
A
#
# COMPACT_ATOMS: atom_id res chain seq x y z
N MET A 1 5.42 33.25 0.14
CA MET A 1 6.42 32.23 -0.24
C MET A 1 5.67 30.93 -0.40
N SER A 2 5.52 30.44 -1.64
CA SER A 2 4.85 29.16 -1.92
C SER A 2 5.90 28.06 -1.75
N THR A 3 5.83 27.32 -0.65
CA THR A 3 6.71 26.17 -0.40
C THR A 3 6.19 24.97 -1.21
N PRO A 4 7.08 24.06 -1.61
CA PRO A 4 6.97 23.26 -2.83
C PRO A 4 6.13 22.01 -2.60
N PHE A 5 4.84 22.08 -2.93
CA PHE A 5 3.98 20.90 -3.03
C PHE A 5 4.56 19.81 -3.97
N ARG A 6 5.46 20.19 -4.89
CA ARG A 6 6.17 19.25 -5.77
C ARG A 6 7.11 18.29 -5.03
N VAL A 7 7.72 18.71 -3.91
CA VAL A 7 8.62 17.85 -3.11
C VAL A 7 7.82 16.78 -2.35
N GLU A 8 6.57 17.08 -1.96
CA GLU A 8 5.72 16.15 -1.21
C GLU A 8 5.21 14.97 -2.04
N LEU A 9 5.14 15.09 -3.38
CA LEU A 9 4.75 13.98 -4.26
C LEU A 9 5.87 12.97 -4.46
N ASP A 10 7.12 13.43 -4.59
CA ASP A 10 8.27 12.54 -4.70
C ASP A 10 8.43 11.73 -3.39
N ASP A 11 8.24 12.37 -2.24
CA ASP A 11 8.24 11.71 -0.92
C ASP A 11 7.08 10.69 -0.79
N LEU A 12 5.92 10.99 -1.38
CA LEU A 12 4.77 10.08 -1.41
C LEU A 12 5.07 8.85 -2.28
N ASP A 13 5.68 9.04 -3.44
CA ASP A 13 6.06 7.96 -4.36
C ASP A 13 7.10 7.03 -3.71
N ASP A 14 8.07 7.59 -3.01
CA ASP A 14 9.05 6.84 -2.21
C ASP A 14 8.38 6.06 -1.07
N LEU A 15 7.42 6.67 -0.36
CA LEU A 15 6.66 5.99 0.68
C LEU A 15 5.85 4.81 0.13
N ILE A 16 5.18 5.00 -1.01
CA ILE A 16 4.41 3.96 -1.69
C ILE A 16 5.33 2.82 -2.12
N ALA A 17 6.48 3.13 -2.72
CA ALA A 17 7.47 2.13 -3.11
C ALA A 17 7.92 1.28 -1.91
N ARG A 18 8.19 1.93 -0.76
CA ARG A 18 8.58 1.25 0.48
C ARG A 18 7.47 0.38 1.05
N ILE A 19 6.22 0.84 1.03
CA ILE A 19 5.07 0.07 1.51
C ILE A 19 4.82 -1.15 0.61
N ASN A 20 4.92 -0.98 -0.71
CA ASN A 20 4.79 -2.09 -1.66
C ASN A 20 5.90 -3.14 -1.46
N GLY A 21 7.13 -2.69 -1.23
CA GLY A 21 8.25 -3.57 -0.89
C GLY A 21 7.99 -4.35 0.41
N LEU A 22 7.54 -3.68 1.46
CA LEU A 22 7.21 -4.33 2.74
C LEU A 22 6.08 -5.35 2.58
N ALA A 23 5.05 -5.03 1.80
CA ALA A 23 3.94 -5.95 1.62
C ALA A 23 4.29 -7.16 0.75
N GLY A 24 5.13 -6.97 -0.27
CA GLY A 24 5.73 -8.07 -1.02
C GLY A 24 6.52 -8.99 -0.09
N PHE A 25 7.39 -8.41 0.74
CA PHE A 25 8.15 -9.15 1.75
C PHE A 25 7.24 -9.94 2.71
N ILE A 26 6.18 -9.32 3.25
CA ILE A 26 5.23 -10.02 4.14
C ILE A 26 4.57 -11.19 3.43
N ARG A 27 4.18 -11.04 2.16
CA ARG A 27 3.57 -12.13 1.38
C ARG A 27 4.56 -13.27 1.16
N ASP A 28 5.79 -12.96 0.77
CA ASP A 28 6.83 -13.96 0.53
C ASP A 28 7.15 -14.77 1.80
N GLU A 29 7.21 -14.09 2.95
CA GLU A 29 7.42 -14.74 4.26
C GLU A 29 6.22 -15.61 4.67
N LEU A 30 4.98 -15.16 4.41
CA LEU A 30 3.79 -15.97 4.65
C LEU A 30 3.79 -17.22 3.76
N ASP A 31 4.09 -17.09 2.47
CA ASP A 31 4.17 -18.20 1.52
C ASP A 31 5.30 -19.18 1.87
N GLU A 32 6.43 -18.70 2.38
CA GLU A 32 7.49 -19.54 2.93
C GLU A 32 7.03 -20.28 4.19
N LEU A 33 6.32 -19.60 5.09
CA LEU A 33 5.76 -20.22 6.29
C LEU A 33 4.77 -21.34 5.92
N ASP A 34 3.93 -21.12 4.92
CA ASP A 34 2.97 -22.11 4.43
C ASP A 34 3.68 -23.32 3.80
N ARG A 35 4.71 -23.11 3.00
CA ARG A 35 5.52 -24.20 2.46
C ARG A 35 6.17 -25.04 3.56
N ARG A 36 6.70 -24.41 4.61
CA ARG A 36 7.26 -25.11 5.77
C ARG A 36 6.19 -25.85 6.56
N ALA A 37 5.04 -25.23 6.75
CA ALA A 37 3.88 -25.84 7.38
C ALA A 37 3.42 -27.09 6.62
N ALA A 38 3.24 -26.99 5.30
CA ALA A 38 2.86 -28.10 4.43
C ALA A 38 3.86 -29.26 4.45
N ALA A 39 5.16 -28.96 4.55
CA ALA A 39 6.19 -29.99 4.70
C ALA A 39 6.06 -30.79 6.02
N LEU A 40 5.42 -30.21 7.05
CA LEU A 40 5.13 -30.86 8.34
C LEU A 40 3.78 -31.59 8.37
N ILE A 41 2.86 -31.28 7.46
CA ILE A 41 1.54 -31.95 7.37
C ILE A 41 1.71 -33.42 6.95
N GLY A 42 2.62 -33.73 6.02
CA GLY A 42 2.92 -35.12 5.62
C GLY A 42 3.33 -36.07 6.75
N PRO A 43 4.22 -35.70 7.69
CA PRO A 43 4.62 -36.55 8.81
C PRO A 43 3.69 -36.55 10.04
N GLY A 44 2.54 -35.86 10.03
CA GLY A 44 1.52 -35.99 11.09
C GLY A 44 1.11 -34.71 11.82
N TRP A 45 1.29 -33.53 11.22
CA TRP A 45 0.72 -32.31 11.79
C TRP A 45 -0.75 -32.16 11.42
N GLU A 46 -1.60 -32.75 12.25
CA GLU A 46 -3.06 -32.70 12.15
C GLU A 46 -3.68 -32.20 13.47
N GLY A 47 -4.98 -31.89 13.43
CA GLY A 47 -5.76 -31.54 14.62
C GLY A 47 -5.83 -30.04 14.92
N PRO A 48 -6.25 -29.65 16.14
CA PRO A 48 -6.65 -28.27 16.45
C PRO A 48 -5.57 -27.22 16.20
N ALA A 49 -4.30 -27.56 16.43
CA ALA A 49 -3.19 -26.64 16.18
C ALA A 49 -2.94 -26.39 14.69
N ALA A 50 -3.07 -27.42 13.85
CA ALA A 50 -2.94 -27.30 12.40
C ALA A 50 -4.09 -26.46 11.81
N HIS A 51 -5.32 -26.66 12.30
CA HIS A 51 -6.47 -25.83 11.92
C HIS A 51 -6.30 -24.36 12.36
N ALA A 52 -5.89 -24.12 13.61
CA ALA A 52 -5.66 -22.75 14.10
C ALA A 52 -4.56 -22.02 13.32
N TYR A 53 -3.53 -22.76 12.90
CA TYR A 53 -2.51 -22.23 12.00
C TYR A 53 -3.09 -21.84 10.64
N ALA A 54 -3.82 -22.74 9.98
CA ALA A 54 -4.42 -22.48 8.68
C ALA A 54 -5.37 -21.26 8.71
N ASP A 55 -6.19 -21.15 9.76
CA ASP A 55 -7.06 -20.00 9.98
C ASP A 55 -6.27 -18.69 10.13
N SER A 56 -5.20 -18.72 10.94
CA SER A 56 -4.33 -17.55 11.17
C SER A 56 -3.58 -17.14 9.90
N HIS A 57 -3.06 -18.12 9.15
CA HIS A 57 -2.38 -17.90 7.88
C HIS A 57 -3.33 -17.23 6.87
N ASN A 58 -4.56 -17.74 6.73
CA ASN A 58 -5.57 -17.14 5.87
C ASN A 58 -5.89 -15.69 6.26
N GLN A 59 -6.02 -15.41 7.56
CA GLN A 59 -6.26 -14.05 8.05
C GLN A 59 -5.08 -13.12 7.75
N TRP A 60 -3.84 -13.57 7.96
CA TRP A 60 -2.65 -12.76 7.68
C TRP A 60 -2.49 -12.48 6.18
N SER A 61 -2.68 -13.49 5.33
CA SER A 61 -2.62 -13.33 3.87
C SER A 61 -3.69 -12.37 3.35
N TYR A 62 -4.91 -12.46 3.89
CA TYR A 62 -5.98 -11.50 3.59
C TYR A 62 -5.62 -10.09 4.05
N ALA A 63 -5.18 -9.91 5.29
CA ALA A 63 -4.85 -8.60 5.85
C ALA A 63 -3.68 -7.93 5.10
N ALA A 64 -2.65 -8.69 4.73
CA ALA A 64 -1.53 -8.19 3.94
C ALA A 64 -1.99 -7.69 2.56
N SER A 65 -2.88 -8.43 1.90
CA SER A 65 -3.44 -8.04 0.60
C SER A 65 -4.33 -6.80 0.71
N ALA A 66 -5.18 -6.73 1.73
CA ALA A 66 -6.04 -5.58 1.99
C ALA A 66 -5.22 -4.31 2.31
N PHE A 67 -4.16 -4.44 3.09
CA PHE A 67 -3.27 -3.33 3.42
C PHE A 67 -2.66 -2.67 2.17
N VAL A 68 -2.16 -3.49 1.23
CA VAL A 68 -1.65 -3.02 -0.08
C VAL A 68 -2.70 -2.26 -0.86
N GLU A 69 -3.90 -2.84 -0.99
CA GLU A 69 -4.98 -2.22 -1.73
C GLU A 69 -5.37 -0.86 -1.15
N HIS A 70 -5.46 -0.77 0.18
CA HIS A 70 -5.79 0.48 0.86
C HIS A 70 -4.71 1.55 0.66
N VAL A 71 -3.44 1.19 0.67
CA VAL A 71 -2.33 2.13 0.43
C VAL A 71 -2.38 2.68 -1.00
N HIS A 72 -2.57 1.83 -2.00
CA HIS A 72 -2.75 2.28 -3.39
C HIS A 72 -3.98 3.16 -3.59
N ARG A 73 -5.06 2.89 -2.86
CA ARG A 73 -6.25 3.74 -2.89
C ARG A 73 -5.97 5.13 -2.31
N MET A 74 -5.24 5.19 -1.18
CA MET A 74 -4.84 6.47 -0.58
C MET A 74 -3.89 7.24 -1.49
N GLU A 75 -2.90 6.59 -2.11
CA GLU A 75 -2.05 7.16 -3.15
C GLU A 75 -2.89 7.84 -4.25
N ALA A 76 -3.82 7.10 -4.86
CA ALA A 76 -4.61 7.60 -5.96
C ALA A 76 -5.46 8.81 -5.57
N LEU A 77 -6.03 8.79 -4.35
CA LEU A 77 -6.79 9.91 -3.80
C LEU A 77 -5.89 11.14 -3.57
N THR A 78 -4.68 10.96 -3.05
CA THR A 78 -3.72 12.04 -2.80
C THR A 78 -3.24 12.67 -4.10
N ARG A 79 -2.88 11.86 -5.12
CA ARG A 79 -2.52 12.38 -6.45
C ARG A 79 -3.66 13.20 -7.05
N LYS A 80 -4.88 12.67 -7.01
CA LYS A 80 -6.07 13.36 -7.54
C LYS A 80 -6.36 14.68 -6.81
N ALA A 81 -6.23 14.71 -5.49
CA ALA A 81 -6.42 15.93 -4.70
C ALA A 81 -5.37 16.99 -5.09
N HIS A 82 -4.11 16.58 -5.22
CA HIS A 82 -3.02 17.46 -5.60
C HIS A 82 -3.19 18.04 -7.02
N ASP A 83 -3.56 17.22 -8.01
CA ASP A 83 -3.86 17.69 -9.38
C ASP A 83 -4.99 18.72 -9.41
N GLY A 84 -6.03 18.51 -8.59
CA GLY A 84 -7.13 19.45 -8.42
C GLY A 84 -6.67 20.79 -7.86
N TYR A 85 -5.78 20.80 -6.86
CA TYR A 85 -5.23 22.02 -6.27
C TYR A 85 -4.31 22.76 -7.24
N LEU A 86 -3.43 22.05 -7.96
CA LEU A 86 -2.55 22.65 -8.97
C LEU A 86 -3.34 23.30 -10.10
N SER A 87 -4.35 22.62 -10.63
CA SER A 87 -5.22 23.17 -11.68
C SER A 87 -5.94 24.44 -11.22
N ALA A 88 -6.49 24.42 -10.00
CA ALA A 88 -7.16 25.58 -9.41
C ALA A 88 -6.18 26.76 -9.17
N THR A 89 -4.94 26.49 -8.76
CA THR A 89 -3.93 27.54 -8.60
C THR A 89 -3.51 28.11 -9.94
N ASP A 90 -3.26 27.27 -10.95
CA ASP A 90 -2.84 27.71 -12.28
C ASP A 90 -3.91 28.58 -12.95
N MET A 91 -5.18 28.16 -12.87
CA MET A 91 -6.33 28.95 -13.33
C MET A 91 -6.42 30.30 -12.62
N ASN A 92 -6.24 30.33 -11.29
CA ASN A 92 -6.26 31.60 -10.54
C ASN A 92 -5.09 32.51 -10.93
N THR A 93 -3.87 31.99 -11.08
CA THR A 93 -2.73 32.79 -11.54
C THR A 93 -2.90 33.29 -12.97
N HIS A 94 -3.51 32.48 -13.85
CA HIS A 94 -3.83 32.91 -15.20
C HIS A 94 -4.84 34.05 -15.17
N MET A 95 -5.94 33.91 -14.43
CA MET A 95 -6.96 34.96 -14.28
C MET A 95 -6.38 36.25 -13.72
N LEU A 96 -5.55 36.18 -12.67
CA LEU A 96 -4.88 37.34 -12.07
C LEU A 96 -3.90 38.03 -13.03
N ARG A 97 -3.24 37.29 -13.92
CA ARG A 97 -2.34 37.85 -14.95
C ARG A 97 -3.08 38.47 -16.13
N THR A 98 -4.29 38.01 -16.42
CA THR A 98 -5.11 38.48 -17.54
C THR A 98 -6.14 39.56 -17.16
N GLN A 99 -6.17 40.01 -15.90
CA GLN A 99 -6.98 41.16 -15.49
C GLN A 99 -6.30 42.48 -15.88
N PRO A 100 -7.02 43.44 -16.50
CA PRO A 100 -6.49 44.74 -16.94
C PRO A 100 -6.21 45.71 -15.79
#